data_AF-A0A7V6LF21-F1
#
_entry.id   AF-A0A7V6LF21-F1
#
_cell.length_a   1.000
_cell.length_b   1.000
_cell.length_c   1.000
_cell.angle_alpha   90.00
_cell.angle_beta   90.00
_cell.angle_gamma   90.00
#
_symmetry.space_group_name_H-M   'P 1'
#
loop_
_entity.id
_entity.type
_entity.pdbx_description
1 polymer ?
#
loop_
_entity_poly.entity_id
_entity_poly.type
_entity_poly.pdbx_seq_one_letter_code
_entity_poly.pdbx_strand_id
1 'polypeptide(L)'
;MTACDDKRQTILSMLSKSEKSRARLKEDTALYRRLSAETSAFRIALALLEKSSDHAAEYGAGSLESARAVLDAVMRRIDAILPKLRPGTPQKTLAVRRIQAISFVLDRMRPDGEER
;
A
#
# COMPACT_ATOMS: atom_id res chain seq x y z
N MET A 1 13.00 1.59 -17.14
CA MET A 1 11.98 1.57 -16.07
C MET A 1 12.69 1.91 -14.77
N THR A 2 12.29 3.00 -14.13
CA THR A 2 12.95 3.41 -12.88
C THR A 2 12.44 2.56 -11.71
N ALA A 3 13.20 2.46 -10.62
CA ALA A 3 12.77 1.71 -9.43
C ALA A 3 11.47 2.24 -8.79
N CYS A 4 11.05 3.46 -9.15
CA CYS A 4 9.76 4.05 -8.75
C CYS A 4 8.61 3.50 -9.61
N ASP A 5 8.83 3.28 -10.91
CA ASP A 5 7.83 2.69 -11.83
C ASP A 5 7.38 1.30 -11.38
N ASP A 6 8.32 0.43 -10.99
CA ASP A 6 8.02 -0.92 -10.50
C ASP A 6 7.19 -0.90 -9.21
N LYS A 7 7.45 0.06 -8.31
CA LYS A 7 6.67 0.25 -7.07
C LYS A 7 5.27 0.74 -7.39
N ARG A 8 5.14 1.74 -8.27
CA ARG A 8 3.85 2.25 -8.75
C ARG A 8 3.01 1.16 -9.38
N GLN A 9 3.59 0.37 -10.28
CA GLN A 9 2.89 -0.76 -10.91
C GLN A 9 2.46 -1.82 -9.89
N THR A 10 3.28 -2.05 -8.86
CA THR A 10 2.95 -2.97 -7.77
C THR A 10 1.74 -2.46 -6.98
N ILE A 11 1.72 -1.19 -6.56
CA ILE A 11 0.59 -0.60 -5.81
C ILE A 11 -0.67 -0.53 -6.69
N LEU A 12 -0.57 -0.15 -7.97
CA LEU A 12 -1.69 -0.18 -8.93
C LEU A 12 -2.32 -1.57 -9.03
N SER A 13 -1.48 -2.61 -9.10
CA SER A 13 -1.96 -3.99 -9.17
C SER A 13 -2.67 -4.42 -7.88
N MET A 14 -2.27 -3.88 -6.73
CA MET A 14 -2.94 -4.12 -5.44
C MET A 14 -4.28 -3.39 -5.38
N LEU A 15 -4.31 -2.12 -5.80
CA LEU A 15 -5.52 -1.32 -5.92
C LEU A 15 -6.57 -2.01 -6.80
N SER A 16 -6.21 -2.39 -8.03
CA SER A 16 -7.13 -3.05 -8.96
C SER A 16 -7.69 -4.36 -8.40
N LYS A 17 -6.90 -5.11 -7.62
CA LYS A 17 -7.36 -6.33 -6.94
C LYS A 17 -8.36 -6.00 -5.83
N SER A 18 -8.07 -5.03 -4.98
CA SER A 18 -8.96 -4.62 -3.89
C SER A 18 -10.28 -4.03 -4.44
N GLU A 19 -10.24 -3.24 -5.51
CA GLU A 19 -11.44 -2.69 -6.15
C GLU A 19 -12.32 -3.80 -6.75
N LYS A 20 -11.73 -4.74 -7.48
CA LYS A 20 -12.46 -5.90 -8.05
C LYS A 20 -13.07 -6.78 -6.97
N SER A 21 -12.36 -7.02 -5.87
CA SER A 21 -12.90 -7.75 -4.73
C SER A 21 -14.03 -6.98 -4.04
N ARG A 22 -13.87 -5.67 -3.86
CA ARG A 22 -14.87 -4.81 -3.22
C ARG A 22 -16.17 -4.73 -4.00
N ALA A 23 -16.10 -4.60 -5.33
CA ALA A 23 -17.27 -4.52 -6.22
C ALA A 23 -18.17 -5.77 -6.18
N ARG A 24 -17.68 -6.89 -5.64
CA ARG A 24 -18.43 -8.14 -5.49
C ARG A 24 -19.04 -8.32 -4.10
N LEU A 25 -18.86 -7.36 -3.19
CA LEU A 25 -19.29 -7.45 -1.80
C LEU A 25 -20.45 -6.50 -1.52
N LYS A 26 -21.28 -6.86 -0.54
CA LYS A 26 -22.31 -5.97 0.01
C LYS A 26 -21.66 -4.93 0.91
N GLU A 27 -22.17 -3.70 0.84
CA GLU A 27 -21.60 -2.53 1.52
C GLU A 27 -21.58 -2.63 3.06
N ASP A 28 -22.52 -3.38 3.62
CA ASP A 28 -22.65 -3.67 5.06
C ASP A 28 -21.46 -4.46 5.64
N THR A 29 -20.77 -5.24 4.80
CA THR A 29 -19.80 -6.22 5.30
C THR A 29 -18.53 -5.58 5.84
N ALA A 30 -17.98 -6.16 6.91
CA ALA A 30 -16.68 -5.75 7.44
C ALA A 30 -15.56 -5.83 6.37
N LEU A 31 -15.66 -6.80 5.46
CA LEU A 31 -14.73 -6.94 4.35
C LEU A 31 -14.85 -5.79 3.33
N TYR A 32 -16.07 -5.32 3.04
CA TYR A 32 -16.27 -4.14 2.19
C TYR A 32 -15.64 -2.89 2.81
N ARG A 33 -15.90 -2.63 4.10
CA ARG A 33 -15.32 -1.50 4.84
C ARG A 33 -13.80 -1.53 4.83
N ARG A 34 -13.21 -2.70 5.09
CA ARG A 34 -11.75 -2.90 5.03
C ARG A 34 -11.20 -2.63 3.64
N LEU A 35 -11.81 -3.18 2.58
CA LEU A 35 -11.33 -2.97 1.21
C LEU A 35 -11.53 -1.51 0.76
N SER A 36 -12.55 -0.81 1.25
CA SER A 36 -12.69 0.63 1.03
C SER A 36 -11.52 1.42 1.65
N ALA A 37 -11.15 1.11 2.89
CA ALA A 37 -9.99 1.71 3.54
C ALA A 37 -8.67 1.40 2.81
N GLU A 38 -8.48 0.14 2.38
CA GLU A 38 -7.31 -0.27 1.58
C GLU A 38 -7.25 0.47 0.23
N THR A 39 -8.39 0.62 -0.45
CA THR A 39 -8.48 1.35 -1.73
C THR A 39 -8.09 2.82 -1.56
N SER A 40 -8.60 3.48 -0.51
CA SER A 40 -8.23 4.87 -0.20
C SER A 40 -6.74 5.01 0.11
N ALA A 41 -6.19 4.10 0.93
CA ALA A 41 -4.78 4.11 1.27
C ALA A 41 -3.87 3.87 0.04
N PHE A 42 -4.25 2.97 -0.87
CA PHE A 42 -3.51 2.75 -2.11
C PHE A 42 -3.56 3.95 -3.07
N ARG A 43 -4.66 4.72 -3.08
CA ARG A 43 -4.74 5.95 -3.89
C ARG A 43 -3.79 7.04 -3.39
N ILE A 44 -3.72 7.23 -2.07
CA ILE A 44 -2.74 8.13 -1.46
C ILE A 44 -1.31 7.63 -1.75
N ALA A 45 -1.07 6.33 -1.60
CA ALA A 45 0.21 5.72 -1.92
C ALA A 45 0.65 5.98 -3.37
N LEU A 46 -0.27 5.91 -4.34
CA LEU A 46 0.02 6.20 -5.74
C LEU A 46 0.36 7.67 -5.97
N ALA A 47 -0.41 8.59 -5.37
CA ALA A 47 -0.12 10.01 -5.47
C ALA A 47 1.29 10.35 -4.97
N LEU A 48 1.73 9.73 -3.86
CA LEU A 48 3.09 9.89 -3.30
C LEU A 48 4.20 9.20 -4.13
N LEU A 49 3.83 8.29 -5.03
CA LEU A 49 4.78 7.67 -5.96
C LEU A 49 4.88 8.47 -7.27
N GLU A 50 3.81 9.15 -7.68
CA GLU A 50 3.73 9.96 -8.90
C GLU A 50 4.27 11.38 -8.70
N LYS A 51 4.18 11.91 -7.47
CA LYS A 51 4.56 13.28 -7.13
C LYS A 51 5.76 13.31 -6.17
N SER A 52 6.39 14.48 -6.05
CA SER A 52 7.48 14.75 -5.11
C SER A 52 7.03 14.54 -3.65
N SER A 53 7.96 14.31 -2.71
CA SER A 53 7.66 14.05 -1.28
C SER A 53 6.74 15.12 -0.65
N ASP A 54 6.84 16.38 -1.10
CA ASP A 54 5.98 17.51 -0.68
C ASP A 54 4.47 17.23 -0.80
N HIS A 55 4.05 16.29 -1.63
CA HIS A 55 2.64 15.94 -1.79
C HIS A 55 2.01 15.26 -0.57
N ALA A 56 2.81 14.75 0.37
CA ALA A 56 2.29 14.30 1.64
C ALA A 56 1.60 15.46 2.39
N ALA A 57 2.13 16.67 2.32
CA ALA A 57 1.57 17.85 2.98
C ALA A 57 0.19 18.28 2.43
N GLU A 58 -0.17 17.86 1.22
CA GLU A 58 -1.51 18.10 0.65
C GLU A 58 -2.60 17.23 1.31
N TYR A 59 -2.21 16.13 1.95
CA TYR A 59 -3.13 15.29 2.70
C TYR A 59 -3.17 15.71 4.17
N GLY A 60 -4.38 15.90 4.70
CA GLY A 60 -4.54 16.16 6.13
C GLY A 60 -3.92 15.04 6.99
N ALA A 61 -3.35 15.40 8.14
CA ALA A 61 -2.63 14.48 9.03
C ALA A 61 -3.43 13.21 9.36
N GLY A 62 -4.75 13.34 9.62
CA GLY A 62 -5.61 12.19 9.89
C GLY A 62 -5.79 11.24 8.70
N SER A 63 -5.77 11.76 7.46
CA SER A 63 -5.83 10.94 6.25
C SER A 63 -4.54 10.17 6.02
N LEU A 64 -3.38 10.81 6.25
CA LEU A 64 -2.08 10.16 6.18
C LEU A 64 -1.93 9.09 7.26
N GLU A 65 -2.29 9.39 8.51
CA GLU A 65 -2.22 8.43 9.61
C GLU A 65 -3.12 7.22 9.36
N SER A 66 -4.36 7.45 8.89
CA SER A 66 -5.27 6.37 8.51
C SER A 66 -4.71 5.53 7.37
N ALA A 67 -4.16 6.16 6.33
CA ALA A 67 -3.54 5.46 5.20
C ALA A 67 -2.33 4.64 5.66
N ARG A 68 -1.48 5.21 6.52
CA ARG A 68 -0.31 4.54 7.11
C ARG A 68 -0.72 3.29 7.89
N ALA A 69 -1.69 3.41 8.80
CA ALA A 69 -2.18 2.29 9.58
C ALA A 69 -2.73 1.15 8.70
N VAL A 70 -3.45 1.49 7.63
CA VAL A 70 -3.97 0.52 6.67
C VAL A 70 -2.85 -0.15 5.88
N LEU A 71 -1.87 0.60 5.38
CA LEU A 71 -0.72 0.07 4.64
C LEU A 71 0.16 -0.82 5.53
N ASP A 72 0.39 -0.44 6.79
CA ASP A 72 1.06 -1.27 7.80
C ASP A 72 0.32 -2.59 8.01
N ALA A 73 -1.01 -2.55 8.16
CA ALA A 73 -1.82 -3.76 8.30
C ALA A 73 -1.74 -4.66 7.05
N VAL A 74 -1.72 -4.09 5.85
CA VAL A 74 -1.50 -4.83 4.60
C VAL A 74 -0.13 -5.49 4.60
N MET A 75 0.92 -4.74 4.95
CA MET A 75 2.30 -5.23 5.00
C MET A 75 2.45 -6.39 5.98
N ARG A 76 1.94 -6.25 7.22
CA ARG A 76 1.96 -7.31 8.23
C ARG A 76 1.30 -8.61 7.76
N ARG A 77 0.19 -8.53 7.01
CA ARG A 77 -0.47 -9.73 6.46
C ARG A 77 0.37 -10.42 5.39
N ILE A 78 1.06 -9.65 4.55
CA ILE A 78 1.97 -10.20 3.54
C ILE A 78 3.18 -10.83 4.22
N ASP A 79 3.74 -10.14 5.21
CA ASP A 79 4.88 -10.60 6.00
C ASP A 79 4.58 -11.92 6.73
N ALA A 80 3.40 -12.05 7.35
CA ALA A 80 2.95 -13.28 8.00
C ALA A 80 2.80 -14.49 7.04
N ILE A 81 2.58 -14.24 5.76
CA ILE A 81 2.45 -15.29 4.73
C ILE A 81 3.81 -15.59 4.10
N LEU A 82 4.73 -14.61 4.05
CA LEU A 82 6.03 -14.72 3.41
C LEU A 82 6.85 -15.96 3.83
N PRO A 83 6.98 -16.35 5.11
CA PRO A 83 7.76 -17.54 5.49
C PRO A 83 7.12 -18.84 4.99
N LYS A 84 5.80 -18.87 4.76
CA LYS A 84 5.07 -20.05 4.25
C LYS A 84 5.26 -20.26 2.76
N LEU A 85 5.76 -19.26 2.03
CA LEU A 85 6.00 -19.33 0.59
C LEU A 85 7.35 -19.99 0.30
N ARG A 86 7.34 -20.93 -0.64
CA ARG A 86 8.54 -21.63 -1.09
C ARG A 86 9.52 -20.67 -1.78
N PRO A 87 10.84 -20.80 -1.53
CA PRO A 87 11.85 -20.00 -2.20
C PRO A 87 11.81 -20.24 -3.72
N GLY A 88 12.19 -19.22 -4.49
CA GLY A 88 12.20 -19.28 -5.96
C GLY A 88 10.81 -19.22 -6.64
N THR A 89 9.72 -19.18 -5.87
CA THR A 89 8.37 -19.10 -6.47
C THR A 89 8.01 -17.66 -6.88
N PRO A 90 7.23 -17.47 -7.97
CA PRO A 90 6.71 -16.16 -8.35
C PRO A 90 5.89 -15.49 -7.22
N GLN A 91 5.23 -16.29 -6.39
CA GLN A 91 4.45 -15.82 -5.25
C GLN A 91 5.33 -15.19 -4.16
N LYS A 92 6.47 -15.81 -3.84
CA LYS A 92 7.48 -15.27 -2.91
C LYS A 92 8.03 -13.95 -3.44
N THR A 93 8.45 -13.92 -4.69
CA THR A 93 8.98 -12.70 -5.34
C THR A 93 7.94 -11.58 -5.33
N LEU A 94 6.68 -11.88 -5.66
CA LEU A 94 5.61 -10.91 -5.64
C LEU A 94 5.33 -10.37 -4.23
N ALA A 95 5.36 -11.23 -3.20
CA ALA A 95 5.19 -10.80 -1.81
C ALA A 95 6.30 -9.84 -1.37
N VAL A 96 7.56 -10.14 -1.70
CA VAL A 96 8.71 -9.25 -1.42
C VAL A 96 8.55 -7.90 -2.12
N ARG A 97 8.19 -7.88 -3.41
CA ARG A 97 7.96 -6.63 -4.16
C ARG A 97 6.88 -5.76 -3.54
N ARG A 98 5.80 -6.37 -3.03
CA ARG A 98 4.72 -5.65 -2.35
C ARG A 98 5.18 -5.04 -1.04
N ILE A 99 5.95 -5.77 -0.23
CA ILE A 99 6.53 -5.23 1.01
C ILE A 99 7.45 -4.05 0.68
N GLN A 100 8.33 -4.19 -0.32
CA GLN A 100 9.23 -3.11 -0.74
C GLN A 100 8.48 -1.86 -1.23
N ALA A 101 7.40 -2.04 -2.02
CA ALA A 101 6.60 -0.92 -2.51
C ALA A 101 5.87 -0.21 -1.35
N ILE A 102 5.27 -0.96 -0.43
CA ILE A 102 4.57 -0.40 0.73
C ILE A 102 5.55 0.30 1.67
N SER A 103 6.68 -0.33 2.01
CA SER A 103 7.70 0.25 2.87
C SER A 103 8.23 1.58 2.34
N PHE A 104 8.44 1.68 1.03
CA PHE A 104 8.89 2.91 0.40
C PHE A 104 7.86 4.05 0.46
N VAL A 105 6.56 3.72 0.33
CA VAL A 105 5.49 4.70 0.50
C VAL A 105 5.36 5.13 1.95
N LEU A 106 5.46 4.19 2.91
CA LEU A 106 5.40 4.49 4.34
C LEU A 106 6.52 5.44 4.77
N ASP A 107 7.71 5.29 4.19
CA ASP A 107 8.84 6.18 4.41
C ASP A 107 8.52 7.62 3.96
N ARG A 108 7.91 7.77 2.78
CA ARG A 108 7.45 9.07 2.25
C ARG A 108 6.25 9.68 2.95
N MET A 109 5.51 8.89 3.72
CA MET A 109 4.42 9.40 4.56
C MET A 109 4.93 9.97 5.89
N ARG A 110 6.22 9.77 6.23
CA ARG A 110 6.80 10.42 7.40
C ARG A 110 6.93 11.92 7.09
N PRO A 111 6.50 12.80 7.99
CA PRO A 111 6.80 14.21 7.83
C PRO A 111 8.33 14.39 7.82
N ASP A 112 8.84 15.13 6.83
CA ASP A 112 10.22 15.59 6.77
C ASP A 112 10.50 16.44 8.04
N GLY A 113 10.91 15.79 9.11
CA GLY A 113 11.08 16.41 10.43
C GLY A 113 11.54 15.47 11.55
N GLU A 114 11.97 14.26 11.23
CA GLU A 114 12.65 13.37 12.18
C GLU A 114 14.00 12.97 11.58
N GLU A 115 14.90 13.95 11.54
CA GLU A 115 16.33 13.71 11.39
C GLU A 115 16.77 12.72 12.48
N ARG A 116 17.46 11.66 12.05
CA ARG A 116 18.13 10.71 12.94
C ARG A 116 19.41 11.30 13.52
#